data_AF-A0A8D2DQQ9-F1
#
_entry.id   AF-A0A8D2DQQ9-F1
#
_cell.length_a   1.000
_cell.length_b   1.000
_cell.length_c   1.000
_cell.angle_alpha   90.00
_cell.angle_beta   90.00
_cell.angle_gamma   90.00
#
_symmetry.space_group_name_H-M   'P 1'
#
loop_
_entity.id
_entity.type
_entity.pdbx_description
1 polymer ?
#
loop_
_entity_poly.entity_id
_entity_poly.type
_entity_poly.pdbx_seq_one_letter_code
_entity_poly.pdbx_strand_id
1 'polypeptide(L)'
;MQANLHRERSGIRVPLHRLKHLDCEEKEKLLKRASKAYRQSVNWCLSLIAHYRERVGRGSFVGSFLDYYTADASYPIRKAVQEGDLEVDFPKVNYADLEDSEEETSAGVGGKRPCRKLLPDRMRAARDRANQKLVDFIVKRRGADHHLLDIVKGRKQSRWLTSFLSANRYVICIETYLEDEDQLDVVVKHLQEIYQQTDQAVLALIRGEKVRFLLEVLLPEAIICSIAALDGLDYKGAEEKYLRGPPVRRREKELFDKDILKQVRKRSEKARKEVRPPPVPGASAGASSSP
;
A
#
# COMPACT_ATOMS: atom_id res chain seq x y z
N MET A 1 12.50 -11.47 16.81
CA MET A 1 13.65 -10.56 16.83
C MET A 1 14.90 -11.41 16.98
N GLN A 2 16.01 -11.01 16.36
CA GLN A 2 17.32 -11.66 16.49
C GLN A 2 18.27 -10.66 17.18
N ALA A 3 19.35 -11.15 17.80
CA ALA A 3 20.35 -10.34 18.50
C ALA A 3 20.95 -9.22 17.64
N ASN A 4 21.10 -9.45 16.33
CA ASN A 4 21.56 -8.48 15.32
C ASN A 4 20.47 -8.27 14.26
N LEU A 5 19.69 -7.19 14.39
CA LEU A 5 18.75 -6.76 13.36
C LEU A 5 19.51 -5.91 12.32
N HIS A 6 20.01 -6.53 11.25
CA HIS A 6 20.61 -5.79 10.14
C HIS A 6 19.52 -5.09 9.33
N ARG A 7 19.62 -3.77 9.16
CA ARG A 7 18.68 -2.94 8.38
C ARG A 7 18.61 -3.37 6.90
N GLU A 8 19.68 -3.97 6.38
CA GLU A 8 19.83 -4.39 4.98
C GLU A 8 19.11 -5.72 4.65
N ARG A 9 18.66 -6.48 5.66
CA ARG A 9 17.88 -7.70 5.41
C ARG A 9 16.41 -7.34 5.25
N SER A 10 15.87 -7.55 4.05
CA SER A 10 14.43 -7.48 3.80
C SER A 10 13.68 -8.44 4.75
N GLY A 11 12.56 -7.98 5.33
CA GLY A 11 11.72 -8.82 6.16
C GLY A 11 11.19 -10.06 5.42
N ILE A 12 10.80 -11.10 6.17
CA ILE A 12 10.21 -12.31 5.60
C ILE A 12 8.72 -12.07 5.33
N ARG A 13 8.21 -12.59 4.20
CA ARG A 13 6.77 -12.60 3.92
C ARG A 13 6.08 -13.67 4.76
N VAL A 14 5.05 -13.28 5.51
CA VAL A 14 4.25 -14.18 6.34
C VAL A 14 2.77 -13.83 6.23
N PRO A 15 1.85 -14.81 6.13
CA PRO A 15 0.43 -14.54 6.11
C PRO A 15 -0.04 -13.83 7.38
N LEU A 16 -0.87 -12.79 7.22
CA LEU A 16 -1.32 -11.95 8.34
C LEU A 16 -2.05 -12.74 9.43
N HIS A 17 -2.81 -13.78 9.06
CA HIS A 17 -3.55 -14.62 10.01
C HIS A 17 -2.65 -15.49 10.90
N ARG A 18 -1.37 -15.68 10.53
CA ARG A 18 -0.36 -16.37 11.36
C ARG A 18 0.32 -15.44 12.35
N LEU A 19 0.12 -14.12 12.21
CA LEU A 19 0.66 -13.13 13.11
C LEU A 19 -0.34 -12.84 14.24
N LYS A 20 0.18 -12.73 15.45
CA LYS A 20 -0.57 -12.23 16.60
C LYS A 20 0.01 -10.90 17.02
N HIS A 21 -0.85 -9.98 17.42
CA HIS A 21 -0.42 -8.75 18.05
C HIS A 21 0.39 -9.08 19.32
N LEU A 22 1.45 -8.33 19.60
CA LEU A 22 2.32 -8.60 20.75
C LEU A 22 1.54 -8.58 22.08
N ASP A 23 0.54 -7.71 22.17
CA ASP A 23 -0.34 -7.54 23.33
C ASP A 23 -1.68 -8.30 23.19
N CYS A 24 -1.68 -9.46 22.54
CA CYS A 24 -2.87 -10.31 22.46
C CYS A 24 -3.19 -11.01 23.80
N GLU A 25 -4.43 -11.49 23.95
CA GLU A 25 -4.90 -12.20 25.16
C GLU A 25 -4.06 -13.45 25.49
N GLU A 26 -3.48 -14.09 24.47
CA GLU A 26 -2.65 -15.29 24.65
C GLU A 26 -1.18 -14.99 24.97
N LYS A 27 -0.79 -13.71 25.05
CA LYS A 27 0.60 -13.26 25.24
C LYS A 27 1.31 -14.03 26.34
N GLU A 28 0.71 -14.14 27.53
CA GLU A 28 1.34 -14.82 28.66
C GLU A 28 1.60 -16.31 28.38
N LYS A 29 0.67 -16.99 27.71
CA LYS A 29 0.81 -18.41 27.35
C LYS A 29 1.94 -18.60 26.32
N LEU A 30 2.02 -17.71 25.34
CA LEU A 30 3.08 -17.72 24.32
C LEU A 30 4.44 -17.43 24.92
N LEU A 31 4.54 -16.44 25.83
CA LEU A 31 5.76 -16.13 26.55
C LEU A 31 6.20 -17.30 27.43
N LYS A 32 5.29 -17.89 28.21
CA LYS A 32 5.59 -19.10 29.02
C LYS A 32 6.12 -20.24 28.15
N ARG A 33 5.57 -20.44 26.95
CA ARG A 33 6.06 -21.45 26.01
C ARG A 33 7.45 -21.12 25.45
N ALA A 34 7.67 -19.89 25.00
CA ALA A 34 8.94 -19.46 24.42
C ALA A 34 10.07 -19.46 25.46
N SER A 35 9.77 -19.01 26.68
CA SER A 35 10.72 -18.96 27.79
C SER A 35 11.14 -20.33 28.31
N LYS A 36 10.51 -21.44 27.89
CA LYS A 36 10.99 -22.79 28.22
C LYS A 36 12.31 -23.12 27.54
N ALA A 37 12.51 -22.62 26.31
CA ALA A 37 13.70 -22.91 25.51
C ALA A 37 14.61 -21.68 25.33
N TYR A 38 14.03 -20.48 25.32
CA TYR A 38 14.74 -19.25 24.94
C TYR A 38 14.56 -18.13 25.97
N ARG A 39 14.62 -18.47 27.27
CA ARG A 39 14.30 -17.54 28.37
C ARG A 39 15.07 -16.23 28.28
N GLN A 40 16.38 -16.29 28.12
CA GLN A 40 17.25 -15.11 28.09
C GLN A 40 16.95 -14.24 26.85
N SER A 41 16.77 -14.86 25.70
CA SER A 41 16.46 -14.20 24.43
C SER A 41 15.09 -13.53 24.42
N VAL A 42 14.08 -14.20 24.98
CA VAL A 42 12.73 -13.64 25.16
C VAL A 42 12.78 -12.46 26.13
N ASN A 43 13.48 -12.58 27.26
CA ASN A 43 13.62 -11.50 28.23
C ASN A 43 14.31 -10.28 27.62
N TRP A 44 15.42 -10.49 26.90
CA TRP A 44 16.14 -9.42 26.21
C TRP A 44 15.26 -8.70 25.19
N CYS A 45 14.50 -9.45 24.37
CA CYS A 45 13.55 -8.88 23.42
C CYS A 45 12.51 -7.99 24.11
N LEU A 46 11.96 -8.45 25.24
CA LEU A 46 10.97 -7.70 26.01
C LEU A 46 11.57 -6.45 26.66
N SER A 47 12.79 -6.52 27.18
CA SER A 47 13.51 -5.36 27.73
C SER A 47 13.73 -4.28 26.67
N LEU A 48 14.12 -4.69 25.45
CA LEU A 48 14.31 -3.79 24.33
C LEU A 48 12.99 -3.12 23.90
N ILE A 49 11.89 -3.88 23.82
CA ILE A 49 10.55 -3.34 23.53
C ILE A 49 10.06 -2.40 24.64
N ALA A 50 10.27 -2.76 25.90
CA ALA A 50 9.82 -1.98 27.04
C ALA A 50 10.53 -0.62 27.09
N HIS A 51 11.85 -0.60 26.91
CA HIS A 51 12.62 0.63 26.91
C HIS A 51 12.30 1.52 25.69
N TYR A 52 12.04 0.94 24.51
CA TYR A 52 11.50 1.69 23.38
C TYR A 52 10.16 2.36 23.74
N ARG A 53 9.20 1.60 24.27
CA ARG A 53 7.87 2.11 24.65
C ARG A 53 7.95 3.19 25.72
N GLU A 54 8.84 3.04 26.70
CA GLU A 54 9.10 4.04 27.74
C GLU A 54 9.61 5.36 27.16
N ARG A 55 10.59 5.30 26.24
CA ARG A 55 11.14 6.51 25.63
C ARG A 55 10.15 7.23 24.73
N VAL A 56 9.36 6.49 23.96
CA VAL A 56 8.27 7.05 23.17
C VAL A 56 7.22 7.68 24.10
N GLY A 57 6.84 6.99 25.18
CA GLY A 57 5.85 7.48 26.15
C GLY A 57 6.29 8.72 26.92
N ARG A 58 7.60 8.90 27.14
CA ARG A 58 8.20 10.11 27.75
C ARG A 58 8.51 11.21 26.74
N GLY A 59 8.28 10.99 25.45
CA GLY A 59 8.66 11.92 24.37
C GLY A 59 10.16 12.08 24.16
N SER A 60 11.00 11.22 24.76
CA SER A 60 12.46 11.29 24.66
C SER A 60 13.03 10.57 23.42
N PHE A 61 12.16 9.95 22.61
CA PHE A 61 12.52 9.36 21.33
C PHE A 61 11.34 9.47 20.34
N VAL A 62 11.64 9.83 19.10
CA VAL A 62 10.68 9.92 17.99
C VAL A 62 11.22 9.08 16.83
N GLY A 63 10.46 8.08 16.39
CA GLY A 63 10.86 7.18 15.31
C GLY A 63 10.26 5.78 15.47
N SER A 64 10.52 4.91 14.50
CA SER A 64 10.11 3.51 14.57
C SER A 64 10.96 2.71 15.56
N PHE A 65 10.51 1.49 15.88
CA PHE A 65 11.32 0.56 16.68
C PHE A 65 12.67 0.22 16.04
N LEU A 66 12.74 0.16 14.70
CA LEU A 66 13.99 -0.09 13.99
C LEU A 66 14.94 1.12 14.07
N ASP A 67 14.41 2.34 13.97
CA ASP A 67 15.21 3.56 14.15
C ASP A 67 15.79 3.61 15.57
N TYR A 68 14.97 3.28 16.57
CA TYR A 68 15.40 3.15 17.97
C TYR A 68 16.51 2.09 18.12
N TYR A 69 16.35 0.93 17.49
CA TYR A 69 17.32 -0.15 17.57
C TYR A 69 18.66 0.22 16.93
N THR A 70 18.71 1.15 15.98
CA THR A 70 19.98 1.67 15.42
C THR A 70 20.53 2.88 16.16
N ALA A 71 19.72 3.58 16.97
CA ALA A 71 20.11 4.78 17.69
C ALA A 71 20.98 4.47 18.92
N ASP A 72 21.81 5.43 19.34
CA ASP A 72 22.62 5.32 20.58
C ASP A 72 21.78 5.08 21.82
N ALA A 73 20.51 5.52 21.80
CA ALA A 73 19.54 5.28 22.85
C ALA A 73 19.36 3.80 23.22
N SER A 74 19.53 2.86 22.27
CA SER A 74 19.42 1.42 22.57
C SER A 74 20.77 0.74 22.85
N TYR A 75 21.89 1.48 22.76
CA TYR A 75 23.24 0.95 22.95
C TYR A 75 23.43 0.19 24.26
N PRO A 76 22.98 0.68 25.45
CA PRO A 76 23.17 -0.06 26.70
C PRO A 76 22.54 -1.46 26.71
N ILE A 77 21.40 -1.62 26.01
CA ILE A 77 20.69 -2.91 25.93
C ILE A 77 21.31 -3.81 24.85
N ARG A 78 21.82 -3.24 23.75
CA ARG A 78 22.54 -3.99 22.72
C ARG A 78 23.91 -4.49 23.20
N LYS A 79 24.61 -3.67 23.98
CA LYS A 79 25.94 -3.93 24.54
C LYS A 79 25.97 -5.20 25.40
N ALA A 80 24.92 -5.44 26.18
CA ALA A 80 24.76 -6.64 27.02
C ALA A 80 24.78 -7.98 26.24
N VAL A 81 24.53 -7.95 24.92
CA VAL A 81 24.59 -9.14 24.04
C VAL A 81 25.90 -9.21 23.28
N GLN A 82 26.54 -8.06 23.01
CA GLN A 82 27.80 -7.99 22.27
C GLN A 82 29.02 -8.31 23.13
N GLU A 83 28.98 -8.01 24.43
CA GLU A 83 30.10 -8.23 25.35
C GLU A 83 30.07 -9.61 26.05
N GLY A 84 29.11 -10.47 25.70
CA GLY A 84 29.07 -11.86 26.18
C GLY A 84 28.46 -12.07 27.57
N ASP A 85 27.92 -11.02 28.21
CA ASP A 85 27.23 -11.11 29.51
C ASP A 85 25.92 -11.91 29.44
N LEU A 86 25.34 -12.08 28.24
CA LEU A 86 24.12 -12.86 27.99
C LEU A 86 24.34 -13.83 26.83
N GLU A 87 24.19 -15.14 27.10
CA GLU A 87 24.22 -16.19 26.06
C GLU A 87 22.84 -16.26 25.37
N VAL A 88 22.64 -15.39 24.39
CA VAL A 88 21.35 -15.24 23.72
C VAL A 88 21.22 -16.22 22.55
N ASP A 89 20.65 -17.38 22.80
CA ASP A 89 20.31 -18.36 21.75
C ASP A 89 18.95 -18.03 21.10
N PHE A 90 18.95 -17.76 19.79
CA PHE A 90 17.73 -17.54 19.03
C PHE A 90 17.45 -18.75 18.14
N PRO A 91 16.18 -19.18 18.01
CA PRO A 91 15.83 -20.25 17.09
C PRO A 91 16.34 -19.92 15.69
N LYS A 92 17.19 -20.78 15.14
CA LYS A 92 17.66 -20.67 13.76
C LYS A 92 16.48 -20.93 12.84
N VAL A 93 15.99 -19.88 12.20
CA VAL A 93 14.92 -19.97 11.21
C VAL A 93 15.55 -20.51 9.92
N ASN A 94 15.14 -21.70 9.50
CA ASN A 94 15.42 -22.16 8.16
C ASN A 94 14.45 -21.44 7.20
N TYR A 95 14.96 -20.47 6.45
CA TYR A 95 14.15 -19.65 5.55
C TYR A 95 13.60 -20.46 4.36
N ALA A 96 14.20 -21.61 4.04
CA ALA A 96 13.70 -22.52 3.00
C ALA A 96 12.39 -23.21 3.41
N ASP A 97 12.20 -23.48 4.71
CA ASP A 97 10.97 -24.12 5.24
C ASP A 97 9.77 -23.16 5.31
N LEU A 98 9.99 -21.88 4.98
CA LEU A 98 8.95 -20.84 4.98
C LEU A 98 8.34 -20.59 3.59
N GLU A 99 8.86 -21.21 2.53
CA GLU A 99 8.32 -21.08 1.16
C GLU A 99 7.04 -21.90 0.90
N ASP A 100 6.68 -22.87 1.77
CA ASP A 100 5.55 -23.79 1.56
C ASP A 100 4.26 -23.42 2.34
N SER A 101 3.86 -22.15 2.38
CA SER A 101 2.62 -21.77 3.09
C SER A 101 1.82 -20.68 2.37
N GLU A 102 1.32 -20.99 1.18
CA GLU A 102 0.13 -20.38 0.59
C GLU A 102 -0.92 -21.48 0.36
N GLU A 103 -2.01 -21.44 1.14
CA GLU A 103 -3.37 -21.03 0.76
C GLU A 103 -4.28 -22.25 0.61
N GLU A 104 -5.40 -22.28 1.36
CA GLU A 104 -6.75 -22.71 0.94
C GLU A 104 -7.66 -22.63 2.18
N THR A 105 -8.59 -21.67 2.19
CA THR A 105 -10.00 -21.82 1.81
C THR A 105 -10.81 -22.77 2.68
N SER A 106 -11.95 -22.24 3.09
CA SER A 106 -13.02 -22.91 3.80
C SER A 106 -13.46 -24.23 3.14
N ALA A 107 -13.56 -25.23 4.00
CA ALA A 107 -14.51 -26.35 4.04
C ALA A 107 -14.36 -27.49 3.02
N GLY A 108 -14.16 -28.69 3.58
CA GLY A 108 -14.99 -29.85 3.29
C GLY A 108 -14.78 -30.58 1.96
N VAL A 109 -14.24 -31.80 2.08
CA VAL A 109 -14.37 -32.92 1.14
C VAL A 109 -13.59 -32.81 -0.18
N GLY A 110 -12.49 -33.58 -0.22
CA GLY A 110 -12.16 -34.46 -1.34
C GLY A 110 -11.73 -33.81 -2.66
N GLY A 111 -10.43 -33.58 -2.81
CA GLY A 111 -9.78 -33.44 -4.11
C GLY A 111 -8.65 -32.42 -4.11
N LYS A 112 -7.40 -32.90 -4.03
CA LYS A 112 -6.19 -32.09 -4.27
C LYS A 112 -6.28 -31.49 -5.68
N ARG A 113 -6.76 -30.25 -5.80
CA ARG A 113 -6.55 -29.46 -7.01
C ARG A 113 -5.07 -29.10 -7.07
N PRO A 114 -4.38 -29.28 -8.20
CA PRO A 114 -3.02 -28.80 -8.34
C PRO A 114 -3.01 -27.29 -8.12
N CYS A 115 -2.30 -26.84 -7.08
CA CYS A 115 -2.04 -25.42 -6.85
C CYS A 115 -1.40 -24.88 -8.12
N ARG A 116 -2.15 -24.04 -8.84
CA ARG A 116 -1.59 -23.29 -9.96
C ARG A 116 -0.67 -22.28 -9.30
N LYS A 117 0.64 -22.55 -9.30
CA LYS A 117 1.69 -21.56 -9.05
C LYS A 117 1.20 -20.26 -9.67
N LEU A 118 0.97 -19.23 -8.88
CA LEU A 118 0.58 -17.93 -9.41
C LEU A 118 1.76 -17.49 -10.27
N LEU A 119 1.63 -17.73 -11.57
CA LEU A 119 2.59 -17.28 -12.56
C LEU A 119 2.75 -15.77 -12.34
N PRO A 120 3.95 -15.20 -12.56
CA PRO A 120 4.14 -13.75 -12.57
C PRO A 120 3.00 -13.12 -13.33
N ASP A 121 2.47 -11.97 -12.88
CA ASP A 121 1.28 -11.37 -13.48
C ASP A 121 1.50 -11.12 -14.98
N ARG A 122 1.16 -12.14 -15.77
CA ARG A 122 1.39 -12.17 -17.22
C ARG A 122 0.54 -11.10 -17.88
N MET A 123 -0.51 -10.61 -17.19
CA MET A 123 -1.35 -9.55 -17.69
C MET A 123 -0.71 -8.20 -17.47
N ARG A 124 -0.15 -7.91 -16.29
CA ARG A 124 0.64 -6.69 -16.07
C ARG A 124 1.77 -6.61 -17.10
N ALA A 125 2.58 -7.66 -17.22
CA ALA A 125 3.64 -7.72 -18.22
C ALA A 125 3.14 -7.59 -19.68
N ALA A 126 1.93 -8.05 -20.00
CA ALA A 126 1.33 -7.85 -21.32
C ALA A 126 0.82 -6.42 -21.53
N ARG A 127 0.27 -5.79 -20.48
CA ARG A 127 -0.13 -4.38 -20.48
C ARG A 127 1.10 -3.50 -20.62
N ASP A 128 2.15 -3.71 -19.84
CA ASP A 128 3.39 -2.93 -19.90
C ASP A 128 4.00 -3.01 -21.32
N ARG A 129 4.02 -4.20 -21.93
CA ARG A 129 4.44 -4.35 -23.34
C ARG A 129 3.55 -3.60 -24.33
N ALA A 130 2.24 -3.55 -24.09
CA ALA A 130 1.32 -2.79 -24.93
C ALA A 130 1.50 -1.27 -24.73
N ASN A 131 1.69 -0.85 -23.48
CA ASN A 131 1.90 0.53 -23.05
C ASN A 131 3.24 1.09 -23.51
N GLN A 132 4.21 0.22 -23.84
CA GLN A 132 5.46 0.63 -24.49
C GLN A 132 5.21 1.46 -25.75
N LYS A 133 4.11 1.24 -26.48
CA LYS A 133 3.75 2.06 -27.64
C LYS A 133 3.38 3.50 -27.25
N LEU A 134 2.72 3.69 -26.10
CA LEU A 134 2.45 5.01 -25.53
C LEU A 134 3.76 5.70 -25.18
N VAL A 135 4.63 5.01 -24.43
CA VAL A 135 5.97 5.53 -24.04
C VAL A 135 6.79 5.92 -25.28
N ASP A 136 6.82 5.05 -26.29
CA ASP A 136 7.55 5.31 -27.54
C ASP A 136 6.98 6.51 -28.30
N PHE A 137 5.66 6.68 -28.31
CA PHE A 137 5.04 7.85 -28.93
C PHE A 137 5.37 9.14 -28.18
N ILE A 138 5.29 9.13 -26.85
CA ILE A 138 5.56 10.30 -26.01
C ILE A 138 7.04 10.68 -26.11
N VAL A 139 7.94 9.74 -25.87
CA VAL A 139 9.36 10.04 -25.64
C VAL A 139 10.19 9.94 -26.92
N LYS A 140 10.07 8.84 -27.67
CA LYS A 140 10.91 8.63 -28.88
C LYS A 140 10.43 9.46 -30.05
N ARG A 141 9.11 9.45 -30.30
CA ARG A 141 8.52 10.21 -31.42
C ARG A 141 8.25 11.66 -31.06
N ARG A 142 8.29 12.03 -29.77
CA ARG A 142 7.95 13.38 -29.29
C ARG A 142 6.58 13.84 -29.79
N GLY A 143 5.65 12.87 -29.96
CA GLY A 143 4.39 13.07 -30.66
C GLY A 143 3.39 13.92 -29.89
N ALA A 144 3.57 14.04 -28.57
CA ALA A 144 2.75 14.90 -27.71
C ALA A 144 3.40 16.28 -27.44
N ASP A 145 4.68 16.48 -27.78
CA ASP A 145 5.46 17.65 -27.34
C ASP A 145 4.81 18.97 -27.78
N HIS A 146 4.35 19.07 -29.02
CA HIS A 146 3.71 20.29 -29.52
C HIS A 146 2.45 20.64 -28.72
N HIS A 147 1.59 19.66 -28.48
CA HIS A 147 0.36 19.83 -27.70
C HIS A 147 0.65 20.23 -26.25
N LEU A 148 1.62 19.56 -25.61
CA LEU A 148 2.02 19.87 -24.24
C LEU A 148 2.64 21.26 -24.13
N LEU A 149 3.49 21.65 -25.09
CA LEU A 149 4.06 22.99 -25.15
C LEU A 149 3.00 24.07 -25.34
N ASP A 150 1.95 23.80 -26.11
CA ASP A 150 0.85 24.74 -26.27
C ASP A 150 0.05 24.94 -24.98
N ILE A 151 -0.14 23.88 -24.18
CA ILE A 151 -0.76 23.98 -22.85
C ILE A 151 0.14 24.79 -21.91
N VAL A 152 1.42 24.43 -21.87
CA VAL A 152 2.43 25.02 -20.98
C VAL A 152 2.69 26.51 -21.28
N LYS A 153 2.50 26.93 -22.54
CA LYS A 153 2.56 28.34 -22.99
C LYS A 153 1.21 29.05 -22.94
N GLY A 154 0.15 28.40 -22.44
CA GLY A 154 -1.20 28.98 -22.36
C GLY A 154 -1.89 29.20 -23.72
N ARG A 155 -1.37 28.62 -24.80
CA ARG A 155 -1.95 28.69 -26.16
C ARG A 155 -3.12 27.73 -26.34
N LYS A 156 -3.15 26.64 -25.56
CA LYS A 156 -4.20 25.63 -25.59
C LYS A 156 -4.80 25.42 -24.20
N GLN A 157 -6.13 25.30 -24.15
CA GLN A 157 -6.85 24.99 -22.92
C GLN A 157 -6.73 23.49 -22.60
N SER A 158 -6.57 23.18 -21.32
CA SER A 158 -6.50 21.82 -20.79
C SER A 158 -7.46 21.69 -19.63
N ARG A 159 -8.36 20.71 -19.69
CA ARG A 159 -9.27 20.46 -18.56
C ARG A 159 -8.51 20.03 -17.30
N TRP A 160 -7.37 19.36 -17.49
CA TRP A 160 -6.52 18.90 -16.40
C TRP A 160 -5.84 20.10 -15.73
N LEU A 161 -5.38 21.08 -16.52
CA LEU A 161 -4.87 22.34 -16.01
C LEU A 161 -5.96 23.15 -15.28
N THR A 162 -7.15 23.25 -15.86
CA THR A 162 -8.28 23.96 -15.22
C THR A 162 -8.65 23.30 -13.89
N SER A 163 -8.72 21.97 -13.84
CA SER A 163 -8.99 21.20 -12.63
C SER A 163 -7.87 21.39 -11.59
N PHE A 164 -6.62 21.37 -12.03
CA PHE A 164 -5.44 21.57 -11.18
C PHE A 164 -5.45 22.95 -10.48
N LEU A 165 -5.87 24.00 -11.20
CA LEU A 165 -5.95 25.37 -10.67
C LEU A 165 -7.20 25.63 -9.82
N SER A 166 -8.19 24.73 -9.85
CA SER A 166 -9.45 24.93 -9.13
C SER A 166 -9.31 24.78 -7.60
N ALA A 167 -10.09 25.56 -6.83
CA ALA A 167 -9.99 25.61 -5.37
C ALA A 167 -10.58 24.37 -4.67
N ASN A 168 -11.51 23.65 -5.33
CA ASN A 168 -12.16 22.46 -4.78
C ASN A 168 -11.44 21.19 -5.28
N ARG A 169 -10.29 20.92 -4.65
CA ARG A 169 -9.34 19.88 -5.07
C ARG A 169 -9.85 18.48 -4.72
N TYR A 170 -10.56 17.83 -5.64
CA TYR A 170 -10.61 16.36 -5.67
C TYR A 170 -9.41 15.88 -6.49
N VAL A 171 -8.48 15.17 -5.85
CA VAL A 171 -7.33 14.55 -6.52
C VAL A 171 -7.87 13.44 -7.43
N ILE A 172 -7.96 13.71 -8.73
CA ILE A 172 -8.27 12.71 -9.74
C ILE A 172 -6.95 12.03 -10.11
N CYS A 173 -6.45 11.11 -9.27
CA CYS A 173 -5.35 10.21 -9.65
C CYS A 173 -5.90 9.13 -10.59
N ILE A 174 -5.77 9.34 -11.90
CA ILE A 174 -6.00 8.31 -12.92
C ILE A 174 -4.64 7.78 -13.40
N GLU A 175 -3.82 7.26 -12.49
CA GLU A 175 -2.68 6.44 -12.90
C GLU A 175 -3.20 5.04 -13.22
N THR A 176 -3.64 4.84 -14.47
CA THR A 176 -4.15 3.54 -14.93
C THR A 176 -3.41 2.96 -16.12
N TYR A 177 -2.60 3.76 -16.83
CA TYR A 177 -1.95 3.33 -18.08
C TYR A 177 -0.45 3.03 -17.95
N LEU A 178 0.30 3.61 -17.02
CA LEU A 178 1.73 3.32 -16.83
C LEU A 178 1.94 2.78 -15.41
N GLU A 179 1.70 1.48 -15.22
CA GLU A 179 1.93 0.80 -13.93
C GLU A 179 3.39 0.36 -13.74
N ASP A 180 4.18 0.33 -14.82
CA ASP A 180 5.61 -0.01 -14.75
C ASP A 180 6.43 1.24 -14.37
N GLU A 181 7.17 1.16 -13.27
CA GLU A 181 7.93 2.29 -12.72
C GLU A 181 9.02 2.76 -13.69
N ASP A 182 9.69 1.84 -14.39
CA ASP A 182 10.72 2.20 -15.37
C ASP A 182 10.12 2.98 -16.56
N GLN A 183 8.96 2.55 -17.06
CA GLN A 183 8.21 3.28 -18.09
C GLN A 183 7.78 4.66 -17.60
N LEU A 184 7.25 4.75 -16.37
CA LEU A 184 6.80 6.01 -15.79
C LEU A 184 7.97 6.98 -15.61
N ASP A 185 9.11 6.51 -15.09
CA ASP A 185 10.33 7.32 -14.89
C ASP A 185 10.83 7.92 -16.20
N VAL A 186 10.86 7.13 -17.28
CA VAL A 186 11.28 7.61 -18.60
C VAL A 186 10.33 8.69 -19.13
N VAL A 187 9.02 8.51 -18.96
CA VAL A 187 8.03 9.50 -19.38
C VAL A 187 8.12 10.76 -18.52
N VAL A 188 8.19 10.63 -17.19
CA VAL A 188 8.29 11.77 -16.27
C VAL A 188 9.56 12.58 -16.55
N LYS A 189 10.69 11.93 -16.82
CA LYS A 189 11.93 12.62 -17.21
C LYS A 189 11.75 13.44 -18.48
N HIS A 190 11.10 12.89 -19.50
CA HIS A 190 10.78 13.63 -20.73
C HIS A 190 9.83 14.82 -20.46
N LEU A 191 8.79 14.63 -19.65
CA LEU A 191 7.86 15.70 -19.29
C LEU A 191 8.54 16.81 -18.48
N GLN A 192 9.58 16.50 -17.71
CA GLN A 192 10.40 17.51 -17.04
C GLN A 192 11.14 18.41 -18.02
N GLU A 193 11.60 17.89 -19.18
CA GLU A 193 12.23 18.69 -20.24
C GLU A 193 11.22 19.69 -20.84
N ILE A 194 9.97 19.26 -21.04
CA ILE A 194 8.88 20.13 -21.52
C ILE A 194 8.54 21.19 -20.47
N TYR A 195 8.46 20.80 -19.20
CA TYR A 195 8.19 21.71 -18.09
C TYR A 195 9.25 22.82 -17.96
N GLN A 196 10.51 22.57 -18.30
CA GLN A 196 11.54 23.62 -18.29
C GLN A 196 11.25 24.77 -19.26
N GLN A 197 10.36 24.55 -20.25
CA GLN A 197 9.94 25.55 -21.22
C GLN A 197 8.66 26.31 -20.79
N THR A 198 8.24 26.15 -19.53
CA THR A 198 7.04 26.79 -18.97
C THR A 198 7.20 28.29 -18.84
N ASP A 199 6.17 29.02 -19.26
CA ASP A 199 6.11 30.47 -19.13
C ASP A 199 6.06 30.88 -17.64
N GLN A 200 6.69 32.01 -17.29
CA GLN A 200 6.75 32.50 -15.92
C GLN A 200 5.36 32.76 -15.33
N ALA A 201 4.39 33.16 -16.15
CA ALA A 201 3.01 33.35 -15.73
C ALA A 201 2.36 32.04 -15.25
N VAL A 202 2.58 30.95 -15.97
CA VAL A 202 2.06 29.61 -15.61
C VAL A 202 2.80 29.06 -14.38
N LEU A 203 4.11 29.29 -14.28
CA LEU A 203 4.89 28.93 -13.08
C LEU A 203 4.37 29.62 -11.81
N ALA A 204 3.99 30.90 -11.90
CA ALA A 204 3.40 31.64 -10.79
C ALA A 204 2.05 31.06 -10.34
N LEU A 205 1.21 30.64 -11.29
CA LEU A 205 -0.08 30.01 -11.01
C LEU A 205 0.05 28.64 -10.32
N ILE A 206 1.07 27.86 -10.69
CA ILE A 206 1.34 26.53 -10.14
C ILE A 206 1.96 26.59 -8.72
N ARG A 207 2.38 27.77 -8.25
CA ARG A 207 2.98 27.98 -6.90
C ARG A 207 4.17 27.05 -6.62
N GLY A 208 4.89 26.63 -7.66
CA GLY A 208 6.04 25.72 -7.52
C GLY A 208 5.70 24.25 -7.27
N GLU A 209 4.44 23.82 -7.38
CA GLU A 209 4.03 22.41 -7.28
C GLU A 209 4.41 21.59 -8.54
N LYS A 210 5.70 21.54 -8.89
CA LYS A 210 6.22 20.90 -10.11
C LYS A 210 5.80 19.43 -10.26
N VAL A 211 5.97 18.63 -9.22
CA VAL A 211 5.68 17.18 -9.26
C VAL A 211 4.20 16.94 -9.55
N ARG A 212 3.31 17.68 -8.86
CA ARG A 212 1.88 17.57 -9.08
C ARG A 212 1.47 18.03 -10.46
N PHE A 213 2.06 19.12 -10.97
CA PHE A 213 1.79 19.56 -12.34
C PHE A 213 2.18 18.51 -13.39
N LEU A 214 3.33 17.83 -13.20
CA LEU A 214 3.74 16.74 -14.09
C LEU A 214 2.74 15.59 -14.08
N LEU A 215 2.33 15.13 -12.89
CA LEU A 215 1.49 13.94 -12.74
C LEU A 215 -0.01 14.20 -12.97
N GLU A 216 -0.52 15.37 -12.59
CA GLU A 216 -1.95 15.70 -12.65
C GLU A 216 -2.34 16.42 -13.95
N VAL A 217 -1.38 17.01 -14.68
CA VAL A 217 -1.64 17.76 -15.93
C VAL A 217 -0.90 17.15 -17.11
N LEU A 218 0.44 17.19 -17.11
CA LEU A 218 1.21 16.83 -18.30
C LEU A 218 1.14 15.35 -18.63
N LEU A 219 1.16 14.47 -17.63
CA LEU A 219 1.10 13.03 -17.82
C LEU A 219 -0.25 12.57 -18.42
N PRO A 220 -1.41 12.97 -17.87
CA PRO A 220 -2.71 12.70 -18.51
C PRO A 220 -2.80 13.21 -19.94
N GLU A 221 -2.36 14.46 -20.19
CA GLU A 221 -2.38 15.06 -21.52
C GLU A 221 -1.51 14.28 -22.52
N ALA A 222 -0.31 13.86 -22.10
CA ALA A 222 0.60 13.09 -22.93
C ALA A 222 0.00 11.72 -23.30
N ILE A 223 -0.60 11.04 -22.32
CA ILE A 223 -1.25 9.74 -22.54
C ILE A 223 -2.46 9.89 -23.46
N ILE A 224 -3.31 10.91 -23.26
CA ILE A 224 -4.49 11.15 -24.10
C ILE A 224 -4.08 11.45 -25.54
N CYS A 225 -3.08 12.30 -25.77
CA CYS A 225 -2.54 12.54 -27.11
C CYS A 225 -2.01 11.27 -27.76
N SER A 226 -1.34 10.42 -26.98
CA SER A 226 -0.83 9.14 -27.46
C SER A 226 -1.95 8.19 -27.85
N ILE A 227 -2.99 8.09 -27.03
CA ILE A 227 -4.20 7.30 -27.32
C ILE A 227 -4.86 7.80 -28.60
N ALA A 228 -5.07 9.12 -28.73
CA ALA A 228 -5.66 9.73 -29.91
C ALA A 228 -4.90 9.35 -31.19
N ALA A 229 -3.58 9.48 -31.17
CA ALA A 229 -2.73 9.17 -32.33
C ALA A 229 -2.64 7.68 -32.64
N LEU A 230 -2.51 6.82 -31.62
CA LEU A 230 -2.29 5.38 -31.81
C LEU A 230 -3.58 4.62 -32.13
N ASP A 231 -4.72 5.06 -31.59
CA ASP A 231 -6.03 4.44 -31.83
C ASP A 231 -6.82 5.13 -32.94
N GLY A 232 -6.30 6.23 -33.50
CA GLY A 232 -7.00 7.02 -34.53
C GLY A 232 -8.27 7.68 -34.01
N LEU A 233 -8.29 8.04 -32.73
CA LEU A 233 -9.41 8.71 -32.06
C LEU A 233 -9.25 10.22 -32.12
N ASP A 234 -10.36 10.94 -32.06
CA ASP A 234 -10.32 12.36 -31.72
C ASP A 234 -9.90 12.55 -30.26
N TYR A 235 -9.50 13.77 -29.89
CA TYR A 235 -9.05 14.05 -28.52
C TYR A 235 -10.12 13.68 -27.49
N LYS A 236 -11.41 13.95 -27.78
CA LYS A 236 -12.51 13.65 -26.88
C LYS A 236 -12.72 12.15 -26.69
N GLY A 237 -12.70 11.37 -27.77
CA GLY A 237 -12.77 9.90 -27.69
C GLY A 237 -11.57 9.30 -26.95
N ALA A 238 -10.37 9.86 -27.15
CA ALA A 238 -9.18 9.45 -26.42
C ALA A 238 -9.28 9.77 -24.91
N GLU A 239 -9.84 10.93 -24.57
CA GLU A 239 -10.05 11.35 -23.18
C GLU A 239 -11.10 10.46 -22.47
N GLU A 240 -12.19 10.11 -23.14
CA GLU A 240 -13.18 9.16 -22.62
C GLU A 240 -12.56 7.77 -22.40
N LYS A 241 -11.71 7.32 -23.32
CA LYS A 241 -10.97 6.07 -23.19
C LYS A 241 -9.96 6.13 -22.04
N TYR A 242 -9.27 7.25 -21.86
CA TYR A 242 -8.37 7.48 -20.73
C TYR A 242 -9.10 7.38 -19.40
N LEU A 243 -10.25 8.06 -19.27
CA LEU A 243 -11.09 8.01 -18.07
C LEU A 243 -11.64 6.61 -17.75
N ARG A 244 -11.95 5.83 -18.79
CA ARG A 244 -12.41 4.44 -18.64
C ARG A 244 -11.29 3.52 -18.12
N GLY A 245 -10.03 3.87 -18.38
CA GLY A 245 -8.86 3.05 -18.07
C GLY A 245 -8.74 1.81 -18.98
N PRO A 246 -7.64 1.04 -18.84
CA PRO A 246 -7.47 -0.23 -19.53
C PRO A 246 -8.56 -1.26 -19.14
N PRO A 247 -8.90 -2.20 -20.05
CA PRO A 247 -9.88 -3.24 -19.74
C PRO A 247 -9.39 -4.16 -18.61
N VAL A 248 -10.23 -4.34 -17.60
CA VAL A 248 -10.04 -5.30 -16.50
C VAL A 248 -10.69 -6.65 -16.88
N ARG A 249 -10.07 -7.79 -16.54
CA ARG A 249 -10.67 -9.10 -16.83
C ARG A 249 -11.96 -9.29 -16.02
N ARG A 250 -12.99 -9.88 -16.66
CA ARG A 250 -14.28 -10.17 -16.00
C ARG A 250 -14.11 -10.89 -14.66
N ARG A 251 -13.25 -11.90 -14.59
CA ARG A 251 -13.00 -12.66 -13.36
C ARG A 251 -12.42 -11.82 -12.21
N GLU A 252 -11.51 -10.90 -12.52
CA GLU A 252 -10.88 -10.01 -11.52
C GLU A 252 -11.90 -8.99 -11.02
N LYS A 253 -12.64 -8.38 -11.96
CA LYS A 253 -13.74 -7.47 -11.64
C LYS A 253 -14.80 -8.14 -10.76
N GLU A 254 -15.23 -9.35 -11.10
CA GLU A 254 -16.20 -10.12 -10.31
C GLU A 254 -15.70 -10.44 -8.91
N LEU A 255 -14.39 -10.71 -8.74
CA LEU A 255 -13.80 -10.98 -7.43
C LEU A 255 -13.84 -9.72 -6.56
N PHE A 256 -13.43 -8.58 -7.14
CA PHE A 256 -13.44 -7.29 -6.48
C PHE A 256 -14.87 -6.87 -6.09
N ASP A 257 -15.82 -6.95 -7.04
CA ASP A 257 -17.23 -6.61 -6.81
C ASP A 257 -17.83 -7.46 -5.67
N LYS A 258 -17.52 -8.77 -5.64
CA LYS A 258 -17.94 -9.66 -4.56
C LYS A 258 -17.38 -9.21 -3.20
N ASP A 259 -16.12 -8.78 -3.14
CA ASP A 259 -15.50 -8.34 -1.89
C ASP A 259 -16.02 -6.99 -1.42
N ILE A 260 -16.31 -6.05 -2.34
CA ILE A 260 -17.02 -4.81 -2.03
C ILE A 260 -18.40 -5.11 -1.44
N LEU A 261 -19.19 -5.98 -2.08
CA LEU A 261 -20.51 -6.37 -1.59
C LEU A 261 -20.43 -7.01 -0.20
N LYS A 262 -19.43 -7.85 0.07
CA LYS A 262 -19.19 -8.41 1.41
C LYS A 262 -18.85 -7.32 2.43
N GLN A 263 -18.01 -6.35 2.09
CA GLN A 263 -17.65 -5.25 2.98
C GLN A 263 -18.85 -4.36 3.31
N VAL A 264 -19.67 -4.04 2.30
CA VAL A 264 -20.92 -3.27 2.49
C VAL A 264 -21.87 -4.00 3.44
N ARG A 265 -22.06 -5.32 3.24
CA ARG A 265 -22.89 -6.16 4.15
C ARG A 265 -22.34 -6.18 5.58
N LYS A 266 -21.03 -6.34 5.75
CA LYS A 266 -20.42 -6.31 7.10
C LYS A 266 -20.59 -4.94 7.79
N ARG A 267 -20.49 -3.84 7.04
CA ARG A 267 -20.72 -2.49 7.57
C ARG A 267 -22.18 -2.28 7.98
N SER A 268 -23.14 -2.74 7.19
CA SER A 268 -24.56 -2.63 7.52
C SER A 268 -24.95 -3.51 8.71
N GLU A 269 -24.38 -4.70 8.85
CA GLU A 269 -24.56 -5.56 10.03
C GLU A 269 -23.96 -4.97 11.31
N LYS A 270 -22.81 -4.30 11.23
CA LYS A 270 -22.22 -3.56 12.36
C LYS A 270 -23.10 -2.40 12.79
N ALA A 271 -23.56 -1.58 11.83
CA ALA A 271 -24.47 -0.48 12.11
C ALA A 271 -25.80 -0.94 12.75
N ARG A 272 -26.33 -2.11 12.33
CA ARG A 272 -27.53 -2.72 12.95
C ARG A 272 -27.30 -3.22 14.37
N LYS A 273 -26.08 -3.64 14.72
CA LYS A 273 -25.74 -4.11 16.08
C LYS A 273 -25.53 -2.96 17.06
N GLU A 274 -25.02 -1.82 16.61
CA GLU A 274 -24.84 -0.61 17.43
C GLU A 274 -26.17 0.09 17.78
N VAL A 275 -27.24 -0.13 17.00
CA VAL A 275 -28.56 0.49 17.23
C VAL A 275 -29.47 -0.34 18.16
N ARG A 276 -29.04 -1.53 18.63
CA ARG A 276 -29.90 -2.37 19.50
C ARG A 276 -29.90 -1.85 20.96
N PRO A 277 -31.05 -1.50 21.56
CA PRO A 277 -31.09 -1.00 22.94
C PRO A 277 -30.80 -2.13 23.94
N PRO A 278 -30.33 -1.82 25.17
CA PRO A 278 -29.93 -2.82 26.15
C PRO A 278 -31.14 -3.62 26.67
N PRO A 279 -30.93 -4.89 27.11
CA PRO A 279 -32.01 -5.73 27.60
C PRO A 279 -32.48 -5.24 28.97
N VAL A 280 -33.80 -5.18 29.14
CA VAL A 280 -34.46 -4.78 30.39
C VAL A 280 -34.21 -5.86 31.46
N PRO A 281 -33.78 -5.53 32.70
CA PRO A 281 -33.54 -6.52 33.74
C PRO A 281 -34.85 -7.13 34.25
N GLY A 282 -34.80 -8.43 34.56
CA GLY A 282 -35.94 -9.31 34.80
C GLY A 282 -36.88 -8.91 35.93
N ALA A 283 -38.18 -9.13 35.71
CA ALA A 283 -39.19 -9.19 36.74
C ALA A 283 -39.12 -10.57 37.42
N SER A 284 -38.70 -10.60 38.68
CA SER A 284 -38.81 -11.76 39.56
C SER A 284 -40.27 -12.03 39.89
N ALA A 285 -40.76 -13.21 39.52
CA ALA A 285 -42.02 -13.76 39.99
C ALA A 285 -41.83 -14.46 41.35
N GLY A 286 -42.76 -14.23 42.28
CA GLY A 286 -42.90 -14.93 43.56
C GLY A 286 -43.22 -13.96 44.69
N ALA A 287 -44.24 -14.12 45.52
CA ALA A 287 -45.20 -15.20 45.67
C ALA A 287 -46.48 -14.63 46.34
N SER A 288 -47.61 -15.24 45.99
CA SER A 288 -48.90 -15.10 46.64
C SER A 288 -48.90 -15.75 48.02
N SER A 289 -49.48 -15.06 49.01
CA SER A 289 -50.38 -15.68 50.00
C SER A 289 -50.97 -14.63 50.95
N SER A 290 -52.27 -14.42 50.84
CA SER A 290 -53.15 -13.99 51.94
C SER A 290 -54.30 -15.00 52.01
N PRO A 291 -54.94 -15.12 53.17
CA PRO A 291 -56.11 -14.28 53.40
C PRO A 291 -55.94 -13.27 54.54
#